data_AF-A0A924ICQ5-F1
#
_entry.id   AF-A0A924ICQ5-F1
#
_cell.length_a   1.000
_cell.length_b   1.000
_cell.length_c   1.000
_cell.angle_alpha   90.00
_cell.angle_beta   90.00
_cell.angle_gamma   90.00
#
_symmetry.space_group_name_H-M   'P 1'
#
loop_
_entity.id
_entity.type
_entity.pdbx_description
1 polymer ?
#
loop_
_entity_poly.entity_id
_entity_poly.type
_entity_poly.pdbx_seq_one_letter_code
_entity_poly.pdbx_strand_id
1 'polypeptide(L)' 'KIPGCFFRLGVGNKEKNITSGVHTPTFNIDERAIEHGMGMMSWLAITS' A
#
# COMPACT_ATOMS: atom_id res chain seq x y z
N LYS A 1 -23.86 5.69 13.11
CA LYS A 1 -22.46 5.20 13.12
C LYS A 1 -22.29 4.27 11.92
N ILE A 2 -21.22 4.42 11.13
CA ILE A 2 -20.96 3.58 9.95
C ILE A 2 -19.76 2.67 10.28
N PRO A 3 -19.81 1.35 9.99
CA PRO A 3 -18.65 0.48 10.15
C PRO A 3 -17.55 0.89 9.15
N GLY A 4 -16.31 0.99 9.61
CA GLY A 4 -15.17 1.39 8.79
C GLY A 4 -13.88 0.70 9.23
N CYS A 5 -12.98 0.49 8.28
CA CYS A 5 -11.68 -0.15 8.50
C CYS A 5 -10.59 0.63 7.76
N PHE A 6 -9.44 0.79 8.41
CA PHE A 6 -8.20 1.26 7.80
C PHE A 6 -7.18 0.13 7.87
N PHE A 7 -6.48 -0.09 6.76
CA PHE A 7 -5.39 -1.05 6.68
C PHE A 7 -4.13 -0.36 6.14
N ARG A 8 -2.99 -1.02 6.28
CA ARG A 8 -1.72 -0.61 5.65
C ARG A 8 -1.36 -1.59 4.56
N LEU A 9 -0.85 -1.07 3.45
CA LEU A 9 -0.25 -1.85 2.38
C LEU A 9 1.26 -1.61 2.39
N GLY A 10 2.05 -2.68 2.40
CA GLY A 10 3.51 -2.58 2.32
C GLY A 10 3.95 -2.10 0.94
N VAL A 11 4.79 -1.05 0.91
CA VAL A 11 5.31 -0.44 -0.34
C VAL A 11 6.83 -0.52 -0.48
N GLY A 12 7.52 -1.04 0.54
CA GLY A 12 8.99 -1.13 0.56
C GLY A 12 9.51 -2.34 -0.23
N ASN A 13 10.73 -2.23 -0.75
CA ASN A 13 11.41 -3.30 -1.47
C ASN A 13 12.92 -3.24 -1.24
N LYS A 14 13.46 -4.23 -0.50
CA LYS A 14 14.89 -4.31 -0.16
C LYS A 14 15.79 -4.56 -1.38
N GLU A 15 15.34 -5.36 -2.34
CA GLU A 15 16.09 -5.67 -3.57
C GLU A 15 16.25 -4.43 -4.46
N LYS A 16 15.28 -3.51 -4.42
CA LYS A 16 15.31 -2.22 -5.12
C LYS A 16 15.86 -1.07 -4.28
N ASN A 17 16.40 -1.33 -3.08
CA ASN A 17 16.82 -0.31 -2.10
C ASN A 17 15.73 0.69 -1.65
N ILE A 18 14.46 0.34 -1.81
CA ILE A 18 13.31 1.14 -1.37
C ILE A 18 13.04 0.81 0.11
N THR A 19 13.76 1.48 0.99
CA THR A 19 13.76 1.19 2.44
C THR A 19 13.52 2.42 3.32
N SER A 20 13.57 3.62 2.75
CA SER A 20 13.33 4.87 3.47
C SER A 20 11.87 4.97 3.93
N GLY A 21 11.67 5.43 5.17
CA GLY A 21 10.34 5.66 5.71
C GLY A 21 9.64 6.85 5.04
N VAL A 22 8.32 6.93 5.24
CA VAL A 22 7.55 8.13 4.91
C VAL A 22 8.13 9.36 5.61
N HIS A 23 7.94 10.55 5.03
CA HIS A 23 8.48 11.82 5.54
C HIS A 23 10.01 11.95 5.53
N THR A 24 10.70 11.19 4.69
CA THR A 24 12.14 11.34 4.43
C THR A 24 12.38 11.91 3.02
N PRO A 25 13.47 12.65 2.77
CA PRO A 25 13.75 13.23 1.45
C PRO A 25 14.08 12.17 0.39
N THR A 26 14.35 10.94 0.81
CA THR A 26 14.66 9.79 -0.06
C THR A 26 13.53 8.77 -0.11
N PHE A 27 12.33 9.14 0.37
CA PHE A 27 11.17 8.26 0.30
C PHE A 27 10.87 7.88 -1.15
N ASN A 28 10.64 6.58 -1.36
CA ASN A 28 10.21 6.02 -2.62
C ASN A 28 9.32 4.79 -2.35
N ILE A 29 8.62 4.28 -3.37
CA ILE A 29 7.75 3.11 -3.27
C ILE A 29 8.00 2.11 -4.41
N ASP A 30 7.75 0.83 -4.18
CA ASP A 30 7.63 -0.15 -5.26
C ASP A 30 6.24 -0.03 -5.90
N GLU A 31 6.17 0.48 -7.13
CA GLU A 31 4.91 0.78 -7.83
C GLU A 31 3.97 -0.42 -8.02
N ARG A 32 4.48 -1.65 -7.92
CA ARG A 32 3.63 -2.87 -7.86
C ARG A 32 2.62 -2.81 -6.71
N ALA A 33 2.91 -2.07 -5.63
CA ALA A 33 1.96 -1.86 -4.55
C ALA A 33 0.71 -1.09 -4.99
N ILE A 34 0.75 -0.29 -6.06
CA ILE A 34 -0.43 0.41 -6.59
C ILE A 34 -1.42 -0.61 -7.17
N GLU A 35 -0.92 -1.55 -7.97
CA GLU A 35 -1.73 -2.64 -8.54
C GLU A 35 -2.34 -3.51 -7.43
N HIS A 36 -1.52 -3.91 -6.45
CA HIS A 36 -2.01 -4.67 -5.30
C HIS A 36 -3.05 -3.89 -4.48
N GLY A 37 -2.85 -2.59 -4.27
CA GLY A 37 -3.79 -1.74 -3.54
C GLY A 37 -5.14 -1.65 -4.24
N MET A 38 -5.13 -1.42 -5.56
CA MET A 38 -6.34 -1.42 -6.37
C MET A 38 -7.05 -2.77 -6.34
N GLY A 39 -6.30 -3.86 -6.58
CA GLY A 39 -6.85 -5.22 -6.55
C GLY A 39 -7.49 -5.57 -5.21
N MET A 40 -6.83 -5.21 -4.10
CA MET A 40 -7.37 -5.44 -2.76
C MET A 40 -8.63 -4.61 -2.48
N MET A 41 -8.66 -3.34 -2.89
CA MET A 41 -9.84 -2.49 -2.74
C MET A 41 -11.03 -3.03 -3.55
N SER A 42 -10.80 -3.44 -4.80
CA SER A 42 -11.84 -4.05 -5.64
C SER A 42 -12.34 -5.37 -5.06
N TRP A 43 -11.42 -6.22 -4.59
CA TRP A 43 -11.79 -7.48 -3.96
C TRP A 43 -12.63 -7.27 -2.70
N LEU A 44 -12.20 -6.36 -1.81
CA LEU A 44 -12.95 -6.01 -0.61
C LEU A 44 -14.34 -5.49 -0.97
N ALA A 45 -14.48 -4.63 -1.97
CA ALA A 45 -15.78 -4.11 -2.37
C ALA A 45 -16.73 -5.17 -2.94
N ILE A 46 -16.22 -6.19 -3.63
CA ILE A 46 -17.03 -7.28 -4.19
C ILE A 46 -17.39 -8.32 -3.12
N THR A 47 -16.53 -8.48 -2.10
CA THR A 47 -16.69 -9.53 -1.07
C THR A 47 -17.25 -9.04 0.26
N SER A 48 -17.42 -7.73 0.44
CA SER A 48 -17.96 -7.09 1.65
C SER A 48 -19.48 -7.12 1.74
#